data_AF-A0A8S9ZVR9-F1
#
_entry.id   AF-A0A8S9ZVR9-F1
#
_cell.length_a   1.000
_cell.length_b   1.000
_cell.length_c   1.000
_cell.angle_alpha   90.00
_cell.angle_beta   90.00
_cell.angle_gamma   90.00
#
_symmetry.space_group_name_H-M   'P 1'
#
loop_
_entity.id
_entity.type
_entity.pdbx_description
1 polymer ?
#
loop_
_entity_poly.entity_id
_entity_poly.type
_entity_poly.pdbx_seq_one_letter_code
_entity_poly.pdbx_strand_id
1 'polypeptide(L)'
;MVSVEPAAIQVPAAGGNVSLQLMNGNAEVRFAFKLKSSNNTHYRVNPVFGFVEPGAAAQIEVIRQNGPPKGRRQARDLLRWGSS
;
A
#
# COMPACT_ATOMS: atom_id res chain seq x y z
N MET A 1 -15.40 -6.59 -2.25
CA MET A 1 -14.15 -6.69 -3.05
C MET A 1 -13.18 -5.61 -2.56
N VAL A 2 -11.88 -5.89 -2.47
CA VAL A 2 -10.87 -4.88 -2.06
C VAL A 2 -9.99 -4.54 -3.26
N SER A 3 -9.77 -3.26 -3.52
CA SER A 3 -8.93 -2.77 -4.63
C SER A 3 -7.88 -1.77 -4.15
N VAL A 4 -6.77 -1.66 -4.88
CA VAL A 4 -5.66 -0.75 -4.57
C VAL A 4 -5.31 0.07 -5.80
N GLU A 5 -5.32 1.39 -5.67
CA GLU A 5 -4.98 2.32 -6.75
C GLU A 5 -3.90 3.32 -6.32
N PRO A 6 -2.90 3.63 -7.18
CA PRO A 6 -2.60 2.96 -8.45
C PRO A 6 -2.06 1.52 -8.24
N ALA A 7 -2.39 0.63 -9.19
CA ALA A 7 -1.95 -0.78 -9.13
C ALA A 7 -0.42 -0.93 -9.33
N ALA A 8 0.19 -0.01 -10.10
CA ALA A 8 1.61 0.05 -10.34
C ALA A 8 2.19 1.32 -9.71
N ILE A 9 3.33 1.17 -9.06
CA ILE A 9 4.00 2.26 -8.35
C ILE A 9 5.39 2.44 -8.96
N GLN A 10 5.72 3.69 -9.29
CA GLN A 10 7.08 4.09 -9.64
C GLN A 10 7.57 5.09 -8.61
N VAL A 11 8.56 4.68 -7.81
CA VAL A 11 9.25 5.61 -6.92
C VAL A 11 10.70 5.74 -7.36
N PRO A 12 11.23 6.96 -7.57
CA PRO A 12 12.62 7.17 -7.94
C PRO A 12 13.60 6.52 -6.96
N ALA A 13 14.76 6.10 -7.46
CA ALA A 13 15.82 5.50 -6.64
C ALA A 13 16.38 6.48 -5.59
N ALA A 14 16.41 7.77 -5.94
CA ALA A 14 16.83 8.87 -5.07
C ALA A 14 15.92 9.08 -3.86
N GLY A 15 14.77 8.41 -3.82
CA GLY A 15 13.75 8.56 -2.79
C GLY A 15 12.49 9.25 -3.31
N GLY A 16 11.44 9.20 -2.51
CA GLY A 16 10.15 9.81 -2.81
C GLY A 16 9.01 9.15 -2.02
N ASN A 17 7.83 9.75 -2.08
CA ASN A 17 6.62 9.18 -1.51
C ASN A 17 5.56 8.94 -2.59
N VAL A 18 4.67 8.00 -2.32
CA VAL A 18 3.51 7.72 -3.15
C VAL A 18 2.35 7.35 -2.26
N SER A 19 1.18 7.91 -2.57
CA SER A 19 -0.06 7.60 -1.89
C SER A 19 -0.85 6.57 -2.69
N LEU A 20 -1.32 5.54 -2.01
CA LEU A 20 -2.20 4.51 -2.54
C LEU A 20 -3.55 4.61 -1.86
N GLN A 21 -4.61 4.30 -2.58
CA GLN A 21 -5.94 4.16 -2.03
C GLN A 21 -6.32 2.69 -1.96
N LEU A 22 -6.61 2.22 -0.76
CA LEU A 22 -7.18 0.90 -0.49
C LEU A 22 -8.68 1.06 -0.34
N MET A 23 -9.44 0.67 -1.35
CA MET A 23 -10.90 0.84 -1.40
C MET A 23 -11.60 -0.47 -0.99
N ASN A 24 -12.55 -0.34 -0.06
CA ASN A 24 -13.47 -1.40 0.31
C ASN A 24 -14.76 -1.29 -0.50
N GLY A 25 -14.86 -2.07 -1.58
CA GLY A 25 -16.08 -2.20 -2.38
C GLY A 25 -17.12 -3.17 -1.81
N ASN A 26 -16.98 -3.64 -0.57
CA ASN A 26 -18.08 -4.32 0.12
C ASN A 26 -19.06 -3.26 0.67
N ALA A 27 -20.37 -3.50 0.54
CA ALA A 27 -21.42 -2.57 0.97
C ALA A 27 -21.83 -2.72 2.45
N GLU A 28 -21.48 -3.84 3.09
CA GLU A 28 -21.99 -4.21 4.42
C GLU A 28 -20.87 -4.54 5.42
N VAL A 29 -19.73 -5.03 4.95
CA VAL A 29 -18.66 -5.56 5.80
C VAL A 29 -17.45 -4.65 5.81
N ARG A 30 -17.07 -4.18 7.00
CA ARG A 30 -15.80 -3.48 7.22
C ARG A 30 -14.63 -4.43 6.99
N PHE A 31 -13.56 -3.93 6.39
CA PHE A 31 -12.37 -4.70 6.09
C PHE A 31 -11.21 -4.30 7.00
N ALA A 32 -10.62 -5.24 7.71
CA ALA A 32 -9.37 -5.03 8.42
C ALA A 32 -8.19 -5.36 7.51
N PHE A 33 -7.16 -4.52 7.50
CA PHE A 33 -5.94 -4.77 6.75
C PHE A 33 -4.70 -4.73 7.65
N LYS A 34 -3.71 -5.53 7.26
CA LYS A 34 -2.34 -5.46 7.77
C LYS A 34 -1.38 -5.50 6.60
N LEU A 35 -0.63 -4.44 6.41
CA LEU A 35 0.38 -4.30 5.37
C LEU A 35 1.70 -4.92 5.83
N LYS A 36 2.30 -5.72 4.96
CA LYS A 36 3.69 -6.17 5.12
C LYS A 36 4.49 -5.70 3.92
N SER A 37 5.58 -4.98 4.18
CA SER A 37 6.55 -4.62 3.17
C SER A 37 7.61 -5.71 2.99
N SER A 38 7.92 -6.02 1.73
CA SER A 38 8.96 -6.98 1.36
C SER A 38 10.37 -6.39 1.43
N ASN A 39 10.50 -5.08 1.70
CA ASN A 39 11.76 -4.36 1.84
C ASN A 39 11.59 -3.19 2.81
N ASN A 40 11.75 -3.47 4.10
CA ASN A 40 11.67 -2.45 5.16
C ASN A 40 12.93 -1.59 5.27
N THR A 41 14.04 -2.01 4.64
CA THR A 41 15.31 -1.27 4.65
C THR A 41 15.21 0.04 3.89
N HIS A 42 14.42 0.06 2.82
CA HIS A 42 14.31 1.22 1.94
C HIS A 42 12.88 1.68 1.70
N TYR A 43 11.87 0.93 2.13
CA TYR A 43 10.49 1.39 2.08
C TYR A 43 9.90 1.45 3.48
N ARG A 44 9.23 2.56 3.74
CA ARG A 44 8.33 2.73 4.88
C ARG A 44 6.90 2.79 4.35
N VAL A 45 5.98 2.30 5.15
CA VAL A 45 4.56 2.22 4.80
C VAL A 45 3.76 2.71 6.00
N ASN A 46 2.79 3.59 5.77
CA ASN A 46 1.94 4.14 6.81
C ASN A 46 0.50 4.32 6.28
N PRO A 47 -0.55 3.85 6.97
CA PRO A 47 -0.54 3.01 8.18
C PRO A 47 -0.21 1.54 7.88
N VAL A 48 0.38 0.82 8.85
CA VAL A 48 0.69 -0.62 8.72
C VAL A 48 -0.54 -1.50 8.95
N PHE A 49 -1.51 -1.03 9.72
CA PHE A 49 -2.77 -1.73 9.96
C PHE A 49 -3.91 -0.72 10.10
N GLY A 50 -5.13 -1.18 9.84
CA GLY A 50 -6.30 -0.33 9.97
C GLY A 50 -7.58 -1.03 9.53
N PHE A 51 -8.66 -0.26 9.50
CA PHE A 51 -9.96 -0.68 9.02
C PHE A 51 -10.40 0.23 7.88
N VAL A 52 -11.18 -0.32 6.96
CA VAL A 52 -11.85 0.42 5.89
C VAL A 52 -13.34 0.09 5.97
N GLU A 53 -14.15 1.10 6.26
CA GLU A 53 -15.60 0.97 6.33
C GLU A 53 -16.19 0.57 4.96
N PRO A 54 -17.41 0.00 4.93
CA PRO A 54 -18.07 -0.31 3.67
C PRO A 54 -18.19 0.91 2.75
N GLY A 55 -17.80 0.76 1.48
CA GLY A 55 -17.80 1.84 0.50
C GLY A 55 -16.72 2.92 0.70
N ALA A 56 -15.87 2.81 1.72
CA ALA A 56 -14.82 3.79 2.01
C ALA A 56 -13.47 3.40 1.40
N ALA A 57 -12.51 4.34 1.47
CA ALA A 57 -11.12 4.12 1.10
C ALA A 57 -10.17 4.56 2.22
N ALA A 58 -9.07 3.83 2.38
CA ALA A 58 -7.95 4.23 3.24
C ALA A 58 -6.77 4.67 2.40
N GLN A 59 -6.17 5.81 2.76
CA GLN A 59 -4.93 6.28 2.16
C GLN A 59 -3.73 5.59 2.81
N ILE A 60 -2.87 5.00 2.00
CA ILE A 60 -1.62 4.35 2.39
C ILE A 60 -0.47 5.12 1.76
N GLU A 61 0.42 5.66 2.58
CA GLU A 61 1.65 6.27 2.13
C GLU A 61 2.78 5.25 2.08
N VAL A 62 3.47 5.18 0.95
CA VAL A 62 4.70 4.41 0.76
C VAL A 62 5.84 5.38 0.50
N ILE A 63 6.83 5.37 1.39
CA ILE A 63 7.99 6.25 1.34
C ILE A 63 9.21 5.42 0.96
N ARG A 64 9.85 5.74 -0.16
CA ARG A 64 11.14 5.18 -0.58
C ARG A 64 12.26 6.04 -0.04
N GLN A 65 13.17 5.43 0.71
CA GLN A 65 14.45 6.00 1.08
C GLN A 65 15.45 5.86 -0.06
N ASN A 66 16.46 6.73 -0.07
CA ASN A 66 17.56 6.66 -1.03
C ASN A 66 18.22 5.28 -0.99
N GLY A 67 18.48 4.72 -2.17
CA GLY A 67 19.10 3.41 -2.30
C GLY A 67 19.32 3.03 -3.76
N PRO A 68 19.91 1.86 -4.01
CA PRO A 68 20.24 1.44 -5.38
C PRO A 68 18.98 1.43 -6.28
N PRO A 69 19.13 1.77 -7.57
CA PRO A 69 18.03 1.77 -8.51
C PRO A 69 17.41 0.39 -8.58
N LYS A 70 16.10 0.33 -8.31
CA LYS A 70 15.31 -0.89 -8.42
C LYS A 70 14.10 -0.56 -9.29
N GLY A 71 13.87 -1.37 -10.33
CA GLY A 71 12.89 -1.12 -11.40
C GLY A 71 11.43 -1.01 -10.93
N ARG A 72 10.52 -0.83 -11.90
CA ARG A 72 9.07 -0.73 -11.68
C ARG A 72 8.56 -1.86 -10.78
N ARG A 73 7.68 -1.54 -9.82
CA ARG A 73 7.05 -2.53 -8.93
C ARG A 73 5.54 -2.35 -8.88
N GLN A 74 4.82 -3.45 -8.70
CA GLN A 74 3.40 -3.37 -8.42
C GLN A 74 3.16 -3.07 -6.94
N ALA A 75 2.06 -2.39 -6.61
CA ALA A 75 1.68 -2.12 -5.22
C ALA A 75 1.60 -3.41 -4.38
N ARG A 76 1.06 -4.47 -4.98
CA ARG A 76 0.95 -5.83 -4.43
C ARG A 76 2.29 -6.55 -4.20
N ASP A 77 3.35 -6.16 -4.88
CA ASP A 77 4.69 -6.71 -4.62
C ASP A 77 5.33 -6.07 -3.38
N LEU A 78 5.00 -4.80 -3.14
CA LEU A 78 5.44 -4.05 -1.97
C LEU A 78 4.57 -4.29 -0.76
N LEU A 79 3.28 -4.56 -0.94
CA LEU A 79 2.31 -4.66 0.14
C LEU A 79 1.54 -5.96 0.02
N ARG A 80 1.69 -6.81 1.04
CA ARG A 80 0.80 -7.96 1.24
C ARG A 80 -0.28 -7.58 2.24
N TRP A 81 -1.54 -7.89 1.93
CA TRP A 81 -2.67 -7.79 2.86
C TRP A 81 -3.38 -9.14 3.00
N GLY A 82 -3.95 -9.40 4.18
CA GLY A 82 -4.83 -10.52 4.44
C GLY A 82 -6.01 -10.06 5.27
N SER A 83 -7.21 -10.58 4.97
CA SER A 83 -8.36 -10.53 5.88
C SER A 83 -8.10 -11.54 6.99
N SER A 84 -8.12 -11.10 8.25
CA SER A 84 -8.24 -12.03 9.38
C SER A 84 -9.66 -12.59 9.46
#